data_AF-X0YK70-F1
#
_entry.id   AF-X0YK70-F1
#
_cell.length_a   1.000
_cell.length_b   1.000
_cell.length_c   1.000
_cell.angle_alpha   90.00
_cell.angle_beta   90.00
_cell.angle_gamma   90.00
#
_symmetry.space_group_name_H-M   'P 1'
#
loop_
_entity.id
_entity.type
_entity.pdbx_description
1 polymer ?
#
loop_
_entity_poly.entity_id
_entity_poly.type
_entity_poly.pdbx_seq_one_letter_code
_entity_poly.pdbx_strand_id
1 'polypeptide(L)'
;MPFIGRFGFRSGRDIDKFEQVSYKIGQTGVPIVLDNTVGFLEAEVTESIDAVTHTLFIARTVACETLNRNKAPMTYAYYRDIKQGKTPETAATYIKVKPKTKTREGVNNMKKYKCLMCGYIYDPAVGDPDNGVKAGTAFEDLPDVWVCPECGASKDEFESVED
;
A
#
# COMPACT_ATOMS: atom_id res chain seq x y z
N MET A 1 -7.16 -12.58 -1.35
CA MET A 1 -6.95 -11.78 -0.12
C MET A 1 -8.23 -11.73 0.75
N PRO A 2 -8.84 -12.88 1.07
CA PRO A 2 -10.22 -12.93 1.58
C PRO A 2 -10.40 -12.34 2.98
N PHE A 3 -9.43 -12.52 3.88
CA PHE A 3 -9.54 -12.07 5.26
C PHE A 3 -9.59 -10.54 5.39
N ILE A 4 -8.62 -9.82 4.81
CA ILE A 4 -8.63 -8.34 4.78
C ILE A 4 -9.89 -7.85 4.06
N GLY A 5 -10.29 -8.53 2.98
CA GLY A 5 -11.46 -8.13 2.22
C GLY A 5 -12.77 -8.13 3.02
N ARG A 6 -12.94 -9.14 3.88
CA ARG A 6 -14.08 -9.28 4.79
C ARG A 6 -14.21 -8.11 5.76
N PHE A 7 -13.10 -7.69 6.36
CA PHE A 7 -13.12 -6.59 7.33
C PHE A 7 -13.08 -5.20 6.68
N GLY A 8 -12.42 -5.07 5.52
CA GLY A 8 -12.14 -3.79 4.87
C GLY A 8 -13.16 -3.30 3.83
N PHE A 9 -13.91 -4.19 3.14
CA PHE A 9 -14.83 -3.79 2.05
C PHE A 9 -16.29 -4.18 2.25
N ARG A 10 -16.63 -4.75 3.40
CA ARG A 10 -18.01 -5.14 3.74
C ARG A 10 -18.43 -4.40 4.99
N SER A 11 -19.72 -4.11 5.17
CA SER A 11 -20.24 -3.53 6.40
C SER A 11 -20.61 -4.64 7.39
N GLY A 12 -20.33 -4.44 8.67
CA GLY A 12 -20.80 -5.35 9.73
C GLY A 12 -22.30 -5.29 9.98
N ARG A 13 -23.00 -4.32 9.37
CA ARG A 13 -24.48 -4.25 9.36
C ARG A 13 -25.09 -5.26 8.39
N ASP A 14 -24.35 -5.63 7.34
CA ASP A 14 -24.87 -6.45 6.24
C ASP A 14 -24.40 -7.90 6.32
N ILE A 15 -23.25 -8.15 6.96
CA ILE A 15 -22.69 -9.49 7.15
C ILE A 15 -22.14 -9.64 8.56
N ASP A 16 -22.20 -10.88 9.08
CA ASP A 16 -21.39 -11.25 10.22
C ASP A 16 -19.92 -11.40 9.79
N LYS A 17 -19.10 -10.41 10.16
CA LYS A 17 -17.66 -10.42 9.86
C LYS A 17 -16.89 -11.40 10.75
N PHE A 18 -17.47 -11.81 11.88
CA PHE A 18 -16.83 -12.70 12.85
C PHE A 18 -17.19 -14.17 12.61
N GLU A 19 -18.17 -14.46 11.75
CA GLU A 19 -18.47 -15.81 11.30
C GLU A 19 -17.20 -16.48 10.73
N GLN A 20 -16.82 -17.64 11.28
CA GLN A 20 -15.59 -18.38 10.92
C GLN A 20 -14.29 -17.58 11.15
N VAL A 21 -14.28 -16.61 12.06
CA VAL A 21 -13.06 -15.92 12.52
C VAL A 21 -12.80 -16.30 13.97
N SER A 22 -11.56 -16.60 14.31
CA SER A 22 -11.15 -16.82 15.70
C SER A 22 -11.08 -15.48 16.43
N TYR A 23 -11.83 -15.33 17.51
CA TYR A 23 -11.80 -14.16 18.39
C TYR A 23 -12.04 -14.56 19.86
N LYS A 24 -11.61 -13.71 20.79
CA LYS A 24 -11.98 -13.77 22.21
C LYS A 24 -12.76 -12.52 22.61
N ILE A 25 -13.56 -12.60 23.68
CA ILE A 25 -14.19 -11.40 24.26
C ILE A 25 -13.19 -10.76 25.22
N GLY A 26 -12.92 -9.47 25.01
CA GLY A 26 -12.07 -8.64 25.86
C GLY A 26 -12.77 -8.22 27.15
N GLN A 27 -12.02 -7.58 28.06
CA GLN A 27 -12.55 -7.17 29.35
C GLN A 27 -13.59 -6.05 29.27
N THR A 28 -13.63 -5.28 28.18
CA THR A 28 -14.67 -4.28 27.88
C THR A 28 -15.85 -4.87 27.10
N GLY A 29 -15.86 -6.19 26.86
CA GLY A 29 -16.90 -6.89 26.11
C GLY A 29 -16.74 -6.83 24.58
N VAL A 30 -15.67 -6.23 24.06
CA VAL A 30 -15.42 -6.15 22.61
C VAL A 30 -14.75 -7.41 22.06
N PRO A 31 -15.03 -7.81 20.81
CA PRO A 31 -14.35 -8.94 20.19
C PRO A 31 -12.91 -8.60 19.79
N ILE A 32 -11.95 -9.38 20.29
CA ILE A 32 -10.53 -9.31 19.93
C ILE A 32 -10.24 -10.41 18.92
N VAL A 33 -10.01 -10.03 17.66
CA VAL A 33 -9.66 -10.95 16.58
C VAL A 33 -8.27 -11.56 16.84
N LEU A 34 -8.16 -12.88 16.72
CA LEU A 34 -6.93 -13.63 16.95
C LEU A 34 -6.26 -14.05 15.64
N ASP A 35 -7.05 -14.33 14.60
CA ASP A 35 -6.54 -14.68 13.28
C ASP A 35 -5.68 -13.55 12.70
N ASN A 36 -4.51 -13.91 12.17
CA ASN A 36 -3.56 -12.98 11.53
C ASN A 36 -3.12 -11.80 12.42
N THR A 37 -3.22 -11.93 13.75
CA THR A 37 -2.91 -10.86 14.70
C THR A 37 -1.54 -11.05 15.35
N VAL A 38 -0.73 -10.00 15.39
CA VAL A 38 0.59 -9.97 16.06
C VAL A 38 0.45 -9.54 17.52
N GLY A 39 -0.44 -8.59 17.80
CA GLY A 39 -0.81 -8.12 19.12
C GLY A 39 -2.08 -7.28 19.05
N PHE A 40 -2.67 -7.00 20.20
CA PHE A 40 -3.88 -6.19 20.29
C PHE A 40 -3.76 -5.10 21.36
N LEU A 41 -4.60 -4.09 21.20
CA LEU A 41 -4.88 -3.04 22.17
C LEU A 41 -6.39 -3.02 22.38
N GLU A 42 -6.81 -3.05 23.63
CA GLU A 42 -8.19 -2.85 24.06
C GLU A 42 -8.24 -1.56 24.88
N ALA A 43 -9.20 -0.69 24.57
CA ALA A 43 -9.24 0.65 25.12
C ALA A 43 -10.68 1.13 25.36
N GLU A 44 -10.84 1.98 26.36
CA GLU A 44 -12.09 2.68 26.66
C GLU A 44 -12.01 4.11 26.13
N VAL A 45 -12.99 4.51 25.31
CA VAL A 45 -13.06 5.87 24.78
C VAL A 45 -13.28 6.87 25.92
N THR A 46 -12.42 7.87 26.01
CA THR A 46 -12.51 8.96 26.99
C THR A 46 -13.01 10.25 26.34
N GLU A 47 -12.69 10.47 25.07
CA GLU A 47 -13.07 11.66 24.32
C GLU A 47 -13.22 11.31 22.82
N SER A 48 -14.06 12.06 22.12
CA SER A 48 -14.22 11.96 20.68
C SER A 48 -14.22 13.35 20.04
N ILE A 49 -13.47 13.51 18.96
CA ILE A 49 -13.36 14.75 18.21
C ILE A 49 -13.98 14.52 16.82
N ASP A 50 -14.90 15.39 16.43
CA ASP A 50 -15.47 15.40 15.08
C ASP A 50 -14.44 15.94 14.07
N ALA A 51 -14.14 15.16 13.04
CA ALA A 51 -13.22 15.47 11.96
C ALA A 51 -13.94 15.41 10.60
N VAL A 52 -15.20 15.88 10.56
CA VAL A 52 -16.06 16.07 9.38
C VAL A 52 -16.45 14.75 8.68
N THR A 53 -15.48 14.07 8.11
CA THR A 53 -15.68 12.77 7.44
C THR A 53 -15.37 11.60 8.36
N HIS A 54 -14.71 11.87 9.49
CA HIS A 54 -14.25 10.88 10.46
C HIS A 54 -14.52 11.37 11.88
N THR A 55 -14.50 10.45 12.85
CA THR A 55 -14.46 10.77 14.28
C THR A 55 -13.16 10.23 14.84
N LEU A 56 -12.35 11.11 15.43
CA LEU A 56 -11.14 10.71 16.13
C LEU A 56 -11.50 10.34 17.57
N PHE A 57 -11.22 9.12 17.97
CA PHE A 57 -11.42 8.66 19.34
C PHE A 57 -10.12 8.73 20.12
N ILE A 58 -10.14 9.40 21.27
CA ILE A 58 -9.09 9.36 22.28
C ILE A 58 -9.55 8.35 23.33
N ALA A 59 -8.70 7.36 23.61
CA ALA A 59 -9.06 6.23 24.45
C ALA A 59 -7.93 5.87 25.42
N ARG A 60 -8.32 5.44 26.63
CA ARG A 60 -7.42 4.89 27.63
C ARG A 60 -7.26 3.39 27.38
N THR A 61 -6.02 2.93 27.18
CA THR A 61 -5.72 1.50 27.07
C THR A 61 -6.03 0.80 28.38
N VAL A 62 -6.80 -0.28 28.31
CA VAL A 62 -7.19 -1.09 29.47
C VAL A 62 -6.59 -2.50 29.42
N ALA A 63 -6.31 -3.03 28.23
CA ALA A 63 -5.54 -4.26 28.06
C ALA A 63 -4.71 -4.21 26.78
N CYS A 64 -3.57 -4.90 26.80
CA CYS A 64 -2.73 -5.10 25.62
C CYS A 64 -1.97 -6.41 25.73
N GLU A 65 -1.70 -7.05 24.60
CA GLU A 65 -0.96 -8.30 24.56
C GLU A 65 -0.22 -8.45 23.24
N THR A 66 1.00 -8.97 23.30
CA THR A 66 1.70 -9.45 22.09
C THR A 66 1.45 -10.95 21.95
N LEU A 67 0.61 -11.32 20.97
CA LEU A 67 0.22 -12.71 20.73
C LEU A 67 1.32 -13.50 19.99
N ASN A 68 2.09 -12.83 19.12
CA ASN A 68 3.14 -13.50 18.35
C ASN A 68 4.35 -12.59 18.10
N ARG A 69 5.39 -12.74 18.95
CA ARG A 69 6.63 -11.96 18.83
C ARG A 69 7.49 -12.31 17.61
N ASN A 70 7.24 -13.45 16.98
CA ASN A 70 8.04 -13.95 15.86
C ASN A 70 7.49 -13.51 14.50
N LYS A 71 6.34 -12.82 14.47
CA LYS A 71 5.74 -12.28 13.25
C LYS A 71 5.90 -10.77 13.19
N ALA A 72 6.34 -10.29 12.04
CA ALA A 72 6.39 -8.86 11.76
C ALA A 72 4.98 -8.30 11.53
N PRO A 73 4.63 -7.15 12.13
CA PRO A 73 3.43 -6.40 11.76
C PRO A 73 3.45 -6.05 10.28
N MET A 74 2.29 -6.12 9.63
CA MET A 74 2.15 -5.70 8.25
C MET A 74 2.08 -4.18 8.17
N THR A 75 2.95 -3.57 7.36
CA THR A 75 2.87 -2.14 7.07
C THR A 75 1.84 -1.86 5.98
N TYR A 76 1.30 -0.64 5.96
CA TYR A 76 0.39 -0.22 4.89
C TYR A 76 1.09 -0.14 3.52
N ALA A 77 2.37 0.25 3.49
CA ALA A 77 3.19 0.23 2.27
C ALA A 77 3.28 -1.19 1.69
N TYR A 78 3.57 -2.20 2.54
CA TYR A 78 3.58 -3.59 2.10
C TYR A 78 2.22 -4.07 1.58
N TYR A 79 1.13 -3.67 2.23
CA TYR A 79 -0.23 -4.00 1.76
C TYR A 79 -0.53 -3.44 0.37
N ARG A 80 -0.18 -2.17 0.13
CA ARG A 80 -0.46 -1.51 -1.15
C ARG A 80 0.49 -1.98 -2.25
N ASP A 81 1.78 -1.96 -1.97
CA ASP A 81 2.82 -2.04 -3.01
C ASP A 81 3.18 -3.50 -3.34
N ILE A 82 3.19 -4.39 -2.33
CA ILE A 82 3.55 -5.79 -2.51
C ILE A 82 2.32 -6.68 -2.66
N LYS A 83 1.31 -6.48 -1.80
CA LYS A 83 0.08 -7.30 -1.85
C LYS A 83 -0.89 -6.83 -2.94
N GLN A 84 -0.66 -5.69 -3.59
CA GLN A 84 -1.60 -5.06 -4.53
C GLN A 84 -3.00 -4.88 -3.89
N GLY A 85 -3.00 -4.58 -2.59
CA GLY A 85 -4.21 -4.34 -1.82
C GLY A 85 -4.95 -3.11 -2.32
N LYS A 86 -6.25 -3.26 -2.58
CA LYS A 86 -7.11 -2.12 -2.90
C LYS A 86 -7.44 -1.38 -1.61
N THR A 87 -7.80 -0.10 -1.66
CA THR A 87 -8.41 0.58 -0.52
C THR A 87 -9.80 1.10 -0.86
N PRO A 88 -10.76 1.04 0.09
CA PRO A 88 -12.05 1.66 -0.10
C PRO A 88 -11.88 3.18 -0.26
N GLU A 89 -12.74 3.80 -1.07
CA GLU A 89 -12.70 5.26 -1.27
C GLU A 89 -12.99 6.04 0.01
N THR A 90 -13.63 5.40 1.00
CA THR A 90 -13.96 5.96 2.31
C THR A 90 -12.82 5.89 3.33
N ALA A 91 -11.71 5.22 3.02
CA ALA A 91 -10.58 5.12 3.95
C ALA A 91 -9.76 6.42 3.96
N ALA A 92 -9.36 6.89 5.15
CA ALA A 92 -8.49 8.07 5.30
C ALA A 92 -7.15 7.97 4.54
N THR A 93 -6.69 6.75 4.26
CA THR A 93 -5.45 6.45 3.52
C THR A 93 -5.68 6.24 2.02
N TYR A 94 -6.90 6.47 1.52
CA TYR A 94 -7.21 6.36 0.10
C TYR A 94 -6.48 7.46 -0.69
N ILE A 95 -5.61 7.02 -1.59
CA ILE A 95 -4.98 7.88 -2.60
C ILE A 95 -5.64 7.49 -3.92
N LYS A 96 -6.24 8.44 -4.64
CA LYS A 96 -6.76 8.20 -6.00
C LYS A 96 -5.60 7.78 -6.90
N VAL A 97 -5.40 6.48 -7.05
CA VAL A 97 -4.51 5.94 -8.08
C VAL A 97 -5.19 6.16 -9.42
N LYS A 98 -4.62 7.01 -10.28
CA LYS A 98 -5.09 7.15 -11.67
C LYS A 98 -5.08 5.75 -12.30
N PRO A 99 -6.12 5.36 -13.07
CA PRO A 99 -6.21 4.01 -13.59
C PRO A 99 -4.98 3.71 -14.46
N LYS A 100 -4.27 2.62 -14.18
CA LYS A 100 -3.33 2.04 -15.15
C LYS A 100 -4.14 1.66 -16.39
N THR A 101 -3.99 2.43 -17.45
CA THR A 101 -4.59 2.15 -18.76
C THR A 101 -4.24 0.72 -19.14
N LYS A 102 -5.27 -0.10 -19.40
CA LYS A 102 -5.09 -1.48 -19.83
C LYS A 102 -4.22 -1.50 -21.08
N THR A 103 -3.10 -2.21 -21.01
CA THR A 103 -2.27 -2.56 -22.16
C THR A 103 -3.12 -3.30 -23.18
N ARG A 104 -3.25 -2.72 -24.37
CA ARG A 104 -3.50 -3.47 -25.60
C ARG A 104 -2.12 -3.81 -26.17
N GLU A 105 -1.98 -5.08 -26.50
CA GLU A 105 -1.02 -5.73 -27.39
C GLU A 105 0.04 -4.85 -28.08
N GLY A 106 1.31 -5.17 -27.77
CA GLY A 106 2.44 -5.18 -28.70
C GLY A 106 2.73 -3.92 -29.52
N VAL A 107 3.52 -3.00 -28.98
CA VAL A 107 4.45 -2.18 -29.76
C VAL A 107 5.71 -1.94 -28.92
N ASN A 108 6.87 -2.30 -29.46
CA ASN A 108 8.19 -1.94 -28.94
C ASN A 108 8.34 -0.41 -28.88
N ASN A 109 7.95 0.21 -27.77
CA ASN A 109 8.30 1.61 -27.52
C ASN A 109 9.62 1.63 -26.75
N MET A 110 10.74 1.57 -27.49
CA MET A 110 12.05 1.97 -26.98
C MET A 110 12.11 3.51 -26.88
N LYS A 111 11.16 4.11 -26.16
CA LYS A 111 11.12 5.57 -25.96
C LYS A 111 12.15 5.96 -24.90
N LYS A 112 12.85 7.06 -25.14
CA LYS A 112 13.76 7.63 -24.15
C LYS A 112 12.96 8.42 -23.12
N TYR A 113 13.48 8.52 -21.91
CA TYR A 113 12.81 9.19 -20.80
C TYR A 113 13.75 10.20 -20.17
N LYS A 114 13.26 11.43 -19.98
CA LYS A 114 14.03 12.51 -19.37
C LYS A 114 13.57 12.74 -17.94
N CYS A 115 14.52 12.77 -17.01
CA CYS A 115 14.30 13.14 -15.62
C CYS A 115 13.94 14.62 -15.55
N LEU A 116 12.80 14.94 -14.92
CA LEU A 116 12.33 16.30 -14.72
C LEU A 116 13.17 17.07 -13.69
N MET A 117 13.84 16.35 -12.78
CA MET A 117 14.62 16.95 -11.69
C MET A 117 16.01 17.41 -12.10
N CYS A 118 16.70 16.65 -12.96
CA CYS A 118 18.09 16.92 -13.34
C CYS A 118 18.35 16.92 -14.85
N GLY A 119 17.39 16.48 -15.67
CA GLY A 119 17.53 16.40 -17.11
C GLY A 119 18.25 15.16 -17.65
N TYR A 120 18.64 14.20 -16.79
CA TYR A 120 19.19 12.91 -17.21
C TYR A 120 18.25 12.20 -18.19
N ILE A 121 18.79 11.58 -19.25
CA ILE A 121 18.01 10.84 -20.23
C ILE A 121 18.31 9.35 -20.10
N TYR A 122 17.30 8.57 -19.71
CA TYR A 122 17.34 7.12 -19.80
C TYR A 122 17.11 6.69 -21.26
N ASP A 123 18.08 6.00 -21.83
CA ASP A 123 18.00 5.39 -23.16
C ASP A 123 17.86 3.87 -23.02
N PRO A 124 16.71 3.27 -23.37
CA PRO A 124 16.51 1.83 -23.35
C PRO A 124 17.57 1.04 -24.14
N ALA A 125 18.14 1.61 -25.21
CA ALA A 125 19.18 0.95 -25.99
C ALA A 125 20.50 0.79 -25.21
N VAL A 126 20.74 1.67 -24.24
CA VAL A 126 21.92 1.65 -23.36
C VAL A 126 21.61 0.92 -22.06
N GLY A 127 20.41 1.12 -21.51
CA GLY A 127 20.04 0.68 -20.16
C GLY A 127 20.76 1.49 -19.08
N ASP A 128 20.99 0.88 -17.93
CA ASP A 128 21.76 1.44 -16.82
C ASP A 128 22.56 0.30 -16.13
N PRO A 129 23.64 -0.19 -16.77
CA PRO A 129 24.36 -1.39 -16.32
C PRO A 129 24.98 -1.23 -14.93
N ASP A 130 25.39 -0.01 -14.57
CA ASP A 130 26.00 0.31 -13.28
C ASP A 130 25.00 0.11 -12.12
N ASN A 131 23.70 0.29 -12.39
CA ASN A 131 22.62 0.00 -11.45
C ASN A 131 21.85 -1.29 -11.78
N GLY A 132 22.46 -2.19 -12.57
CA GLY A 132 21.93 -3.54 -12.84
C GLY A 132 20.83 -3.63 -13.91
N VAL A 133 20.62 -2.57 -14.69
CA VAL A 133 19.66 -2.53 -15.80
C VAL A 133 20.40 -2.78 -17.12
N LYS A 134 20.01 -3.84 -17.84
CA LYS A 134 20.67 -4.17 -19.11
C LYS A 134 20.20 -3.27 -20.25
N ALA A 135 21.07 -3.08 -21.24
CA ALA A 135 20.67 -2.59 -22.56
C ALA A 135 19.49 -3.39 -23.13
N GLY A 136 18.57 -2.69 -23.78
CA GLY A 136 17.30 -3.21 -24.29
C GLY A 136 16.17 -3.26 -23.26
N THR A 137 16.36 -2.72 -22.05
CA THR A 137 15.29 -2.66 -21.04
C THR A 137 14.45 -1.40 -21.27
N ALA A 138 13.16 -1.54 -21.56
CA ALA A 138 12.27 -0.39 -21.67
C ALA A 138 12.13 0.34 -20.32
N PHE A 139 11.84 1.64 -20.34
CA PHE A 139 11.70 2.42 -19.10
C PHE A 139 10.53 1.90 -18.25
N GLU A 140 9.47 1.44 -18.90
CA GLU A 140 8.30 0.82 -18.30
C GLU A 140 8.65 -0.49 -17.58
N ASP A 141 9.65 -1.23 -18.09
CA ASP A 141 10.13 -2.50 -17.54
C ASP A 141 11.19 -2.33 -16.43
N LEU A 142 11.64 -1.10 -16.16
CA LEU A 142 12.55 -0.83 -15.05
C LEU A 142 11.92 -1.24 -13.71
N PRO A 143 12.68 -1.80 -12.76
CA PRO A 143 12.19 -2.10 -11.42
C PRO A 143 11.59 -0.87 -10.74
N ASP A 144 10.54 -1.04 -9.92
CA ASP A 144 9.92 0.07 -9.18
C ASP A 144 10.88 0.76 -8.18
N VAL A 145 11.95 0.07 -7.81
CA VAL A 145 13.02 0.56 -6.93
C VAL A 145 14.14 1.29 -7.67
N TRP A 146 14.12 1.28 -9.01
CA TRP A 146 15.11 2.00 -9.79
C TRP A 146 14.86 3.50 -9.68
N VAL A 147 15.94 4.27 -9.50
CA VAL A 147 15.93 5.72 -9.38
C VAL A 147 16.91 6.33 -10.37
N CYS A 148 16.74 7.61 -10.68
CA CYS A 148 17.65 8.35 -11.54
C CYS A 148 19.09 8.23 -11.00
N PRO A 149 20.05 7.75 -11.81
CA PRO A 149 21.43 7.55 -11.35
C PRO A 149 22.14 8.87 -11.01
N GLU A 150 21.69 9.99 -11.58
CA GLU A 150 22.29 11.31 -11.36
C GLU A 150 21.77 12.01 -10.09
N CYS A 151 20.49 11.84 -9.74
CA CYS A 151 19.86 12.64 -8.67
C CYS A 151 18.98 11.85 -7.68
N GLY A 152 18.76 10.56 -7.91
CA GLY A 152 17.93 9.72 -7.05
C GLY A 152 16.41 9.93 -7.17
N ALA A 153 15.95 10.71 -8.15
CA ALA A 153 14.52 10.89 -8.42
C ALA A 153 13.86 9.56 -8.85
N SER A 154 12.63 9.32 -8.41
CA SER A 154 11.85 8.12 -8.73
C SER A 154 11.31 8.16 -10.18
N LYS A 155 10.86 7.00 -10.67
CA LYS A 155 10.38 6.84 -12.07
C LYS A 155 9.20 7.74 -12.45
N ASP A 156 8.42 8.21 -11.48
CA ASP A 156 7.31 9.14 -11.68
C ASP A 156 7.76 10.58 -11.97
N GLU A 157 9.01 10.91 -11.71
CA GLU A 157 9.64 12.19 -12.05
C GLU A 157 10.34 12.17 -13.42
N PHE A 158 9.89 11.29 -14.32
CA PHE A 158 10.37 11.20 -15.70
C PHE A 158 9.24 11.40 -16.71
N GLU A 159 9.56 12.08 -17.81
CA GLU A 159 8.68 12.24 -18.96
C GLU A 159 9.27 11.54 -20.19
N SER A 160 8.42 10.95 -21.05
CA SER A 160 8.89 10.39 -22.32
C SER A 160 9.30 11.53 -23.23
N VAL A 161 10.48 11.45 -23.80
CA VAL A 161 10.90 12.33 -24.88
C VAL A 161 10.68 11.61 -26.20
N GLU A 162 10.02 12.30 -27.13
CA GLU A 162 9.98 11.89 -28.53
C GLU A 162 11.17 12.54 -29.22
N ASP A 163 11.92 11.76 -30.01
CA ASP A 163 12.99 12.30 -30.86
C ASP A 163 12.43 13.27 -31.91
#